data_AF-A0A933H0U9-F1
#
_entry.id   AF-A0A933H0U9-F1
#
_cell.length_a   1.000
_cell.length_b   1.000
_cell.length_c   1.000
_cell.angle_alpha   90.00
_cell.angle_beta   90.00
_cell.angle_gamma   90.00
#
_symmetry.space_group_name_H-M   'P 1'
#
loop_
_entity.id
_entity.type
_entity.pdbx_description
1 polymer ?
#
loop_
_entity_poly.entity_id
_entity_poly.type
_entity_poly.pdbx_seq_one_letter_code
_entity_poly.pdbx_strand_id
1 'polypeptide(L)'
;MVEPWQSLKVFVSSTFKDLEKERDKLHAAFEGVKERIAERRLSLIPYDLRWRDRKPGEPVVDWCLEAVHECQYFVNILDGRYGWRPPDAGGGAANVRALSITEMETEEAVRRGARRLFFFREASRGTPPEAKQEGANRHHESADDRRRWQGAAPKTVAQLH
;
A
#
# COMPACT_ATOMS: atom_id res chain seq x y z
N MET A 1 -32.78 -13.39 16.13
CA MET A 1 -31.73 -13.99 15.28
C MET A 1 -30.44 -13.24 15.57
N VAL A 2 -29.32 -13.95 15.73
CA VAL A 2 -28.02 -13.36 16.06
C VAL A 2 -27.34 -13.04 14.72
N GLU A 3 -27.20 -11.76 14.36
CA GLU A 3 -26.46 -11.32 13.17
C GLU A 3 -25.03 -11.92 13.14
N PRO A 4 -24.59 -12.52 12.02
CA PRO A 4 -23.27 -13.13 11.92
C PRO A 4 -22.16 -12.06 11.97
N TRP A 5 -20.95 -12.46 12.38
CA TRP A 5 -19.78 -11.60 12.26
C TRP A 5 -19.43 -11.35 10.80
N GLN A 6 -19.09 -10.10 10.48
CA GLN A 6 -18.62 -9.72 9.14
C GLN A 6 -17.16 -9.26 9.20
N SER A 7 -16.40 -9.58 8.16
CA SER A 7 -14.99 -9.19 8.06
C SER A 7 -14.84 -7.88 7.29
N LEU A 8 -14.07 -6.96 7.85
CA LEU A 8 -13.63 -5.73 7.22
C LEU A 8 -12.14 -5.84 6.88
N LYS A 9 -11.84 -6.14 5.63
CA LYS A 9 -10.48 -6.34 5.12
C LYS A 9 -9.87 -5.00 4.71
N VAL A 10 -8.66 -4.72 5.20
CA VAL A 10 -7.91 -3.49 4.93
C VAL A 10 -6.56 -3.85 4.33
N PHE A 11 -6.28 -3.45 3.09
CA PHE A 11 -4.96 -3.65 2.48
C PHE A 11 -4.06 -2.44 2.76
N VAL A 12 -2.83 -2.68 3.21
CA VAL A 12 -1.82 -1.65 3.49
C VAL A 12 -0.68 -1.74 2.47
N SER A 13 -0.70 -0.83 1.50
CA SER A 13 0.35 -0.59 0.51
C SER A 13 1.35 0.46 0.98
N SER A 14 2.61 0.34 0.54
CA SER A 14 3.62 1.39 0.72
C SER A 14 4.76 1.26 -0.28
N THR A 15 5.42 2.38 -0.59
CA THR A 15 6.69 2.38 -1.33
C THR A 15 7.81 1.82 -0.43
N PHE A 16 8.12 0.54 -0.61
CA PHE A 16 9.06 -0.21 0.23
C PHE A 16 10.43 0.50 0.34
N LYS A 17 10.80 0.93 1.57
CA LYS A 17 12.13 0.79 2.19
C LYS A 17 12.24 1.45 3.57
N ASP A 18 11.41 2.44 3.93
CA ASP A 18 11.63 3.24 5.15
C ASP A 18 10.32 3.78 5.78
N LEU A 19 9.28 2.95 5.89
CA LEU A 19 7.99 3.34 6.51
C LEU A 19 7.54 2.39 7.62
N GLU A 20 8.48 1.66 8.23
CA GLU A 20 8.16 0.67 9.27
C GLU A 20 7.49 1.30 10.49
N LYS A 21 7.92 2.50 10.88
CA LYS A 21 7.37 3.25 12.01
C LYS A 21 5.94 3.71 11.72
N GLU A 22 5.68 4.19 10.51
CA GLU A 22 4.36 4.61 10.05
C GLU A 22 3.41 3.42 10.01
N ARG A 23 3.89 2.26 9.53
CA ARG A 23 3.11 1.01 9.55
C ARG A 23 2.84 0.54 10.97
N ASP A 24 3.81 0.63 11.89
CA ASP A 24 3.60 0.25 13.30
C ASP A 24 2.56 1.15 13.98
N LYS A 25 2.61 2.46 13.73
CA LYS A 25 1.57 3.39 14.19
C LYS A 25 0.19 3.06 13.61
N LEU A 26 0.14 2.70 12.32
CA LEU A 26 -1.11 2.30 11.67
C LEU A 26 -1.67 1.01 12.27
N HIS A 27 -0.83 0.00 12.53
CA HIS A 27 -1.25 -1.24 13.20
C HIS A 27 -1.74 -0.98 14.63
N ALA A 28 -1.04 -0.14 15.41
CA ALA A 28 -1.52 0.27 16.73
C ALA A 28 -2.89 0.97 16.68
N ALA A 29 -3.11 1.81 15.65
CA ALA A 29 -4.41 2.43 15.44
C ALA A 29 -5.50 1.41 15.06
N PHE A 30 -5.17 0.36 14.31
CA PHE A 30 -6.12 -0.71 13.98
C PHE A 30 -6.63 -1.45 15.21
N GLU A 31 -5.84 -1.61 16.27
CA GLU A 31 -6.32 -2.20 17.53
C GLU A 31 -7.45 -1.38 18.16
N GLY A 32 -7.29 -0.06 18.26
CA GLY A 32 -8.36 0.83 18.73
C GLY A 32 -9.59 0.83 17.82
N VAL A 33 -9.41 0.64 16.50
CA VAL A 33 -10.53 0.47 15.56
C VAL A 33 -11.26 -0.85 15.80
N LYS A 34 -10.53 -1.97 15.98
CA LYS A 34 -11.11 -3.30 16.24
C LYS A 34 -12.05 -3.26 17.44
N GLU A 35 -11.61 -2.67 18.55
CA GLU A 35 -12.41 -2.53 19.77
C GLU A 35 -13.73 -1.79 19.50
N ARG A 36 -13.67 -0.68 18.75
CA ARG A 36 -14.84 0.17 18.47
C ARG A 36 -15.84 -0.46 17.50
N ILE A 37 -15.38 -1.32 16.59
CA ILE A 37 -16.26 -1.96 15.60
C ILE A 37 -16.80 -3.32 16.07
N ALA A 38 -16.22 -3.90 17.13
CA ALA A 38 -16.64 -5.18 17.68
C ALA A 38 -18.10 -5.17 18.18
N GLU A 39 -18.57 -4.04 18.73
CA GLU A 39 -19.99 -3.84 19.12
C GLU A 39 -20.95 -3.99 17.94
N ARG A 40 -20.45 -3.79 16.71
CA ARG A 40 -21.20 -3.93 15.45
C ARG A 40 -20.98 -5.31 14.79
N ARG A 41 -20.33 -6.25 15.47
CA ARG A 41 -19.95 -7.58 14.96
C ARG A 41 -19.09 -7.52 13.70
N LEU A 42 -18.22 -6.52 13.63
CA LEU A 42 -17.22 -6.40 12.57
C LEU A 42 -15.84 -6.84 13.09
N SER A 43 -15.12 -7.61 12.29
CA SER A 43 -13.73 -8.00 12.53
C SER A 43 -12.81 -7.33 11.51
N LEU A 44 -11.85 -6.52 11.96
CA LEU A 44 -10.88 -5.87 11.07
C LEU A 44 -9.71 -6.81 10.78
N ILE A 45 -9.45 -7.06 9.49
CA ILE A 45 -8.39 -7.94 9.00
C ILE A 45 -7.42 -7.11 8.16
N PRO A 46 -6.23 -6.76 8.68
CA PRO A 46 -5.22 -6.05 7.90
C PRO A 46 -4.44 -7.04 7.01
N TYR A 47 -4.29 -6.70 5.73
CA TYR A 47 -3.38 -7.34 4.79
C TYR A 47 -2.13 -6.47 4.63
N ASP A 48 -1.02 -6.99 5.12
CA ASP A 48 0.26 -6.30 5.20
C ASP A 48 1.39 -7.30 4.86
N LEU A 49 2.15 -7.02 3.80
CA LEU A 49 3.27 -7.88 3.38
C LEU A 49 4.34 -8.05 4.48
N ARG A 50 4.57 -7.05 5.34
CA ARG A 50 5.58 -7.11 6.41
C ARG A 50 5.20 -8.11 7.50
N TRP A 51 3.91 -8.30 7.74
CA TRP A 51 3.40 -9.11 8.85
C TRP A 51 2.97 -10.51 8.40
N ARG A 52 3.22 -10.84 7.14
CA ARG A 52 2.91 -12.14 6.56
C ARG A 52 4.09 -13.09 6.68
N ASP A 53 3.80 -14.31 7.09
CA ASP A 53 4.73 -15.43 6.94
C ASP A 53 4.72 -15.90 5.46
N ARG A 54 5.77 -15.55 4.72
CA ARG A 54 5.88 -15.85 3.28
C ARG A 54 6.73 -17.10 3.06
N LYS A 55 6.24 -18.02 2.22
CA LYS A 55 7.03 -19.18 1.81
C LYS A 55 8.03 -18.81 0.69
N PRO A 56 9.24 -19.40 0.68
CA PRO A 56 10.15 -19.26 -0.45
C PRO A 56 9.46 -19.62 -1.79
N GLY A 57 9.63 -18.76 -2.80
CA GLY A 57 9.05 -18.98 -4.13
C GLY A 57 7.59 -18.55 -4.30
N GLU A 58 6.92 -18.08 -3.24
CA GLU A 58 5.52 -17.65 -3.34
C GLU A 58 5.39 -16.35 -4.14
N PRO A 59 4.49 -16.26 -5.14
CA PRO A 59 4.36 -15.08 -5.99
C PRO A 59 3.78 -13.90 -5.19
N VAL A 60 4.65 -12.93 -4.89
CA VAL A 60 4.29 -11.77 -4.08
C VAL A 60 3.23 -10.93 -4.77
N VAL A 61 3.38 -10.71 -6.08
CA VAL A 61 2.50 -9.85 -6.88
C VAL A 61 1.08 -10.41 -6.88
N ASP A 62 0.92 -11.70 -7.20
CA ASP A 62 -0.38 -12.37 -7.19
C ASP A 62 -1.10 -12.24 -5.85
N TRP A 63 -0.37 -12.49 -4.76
CA TRP A 63 -0.95 -12.35 -3.43
C TRP A 63 -1.39 -10.91 -3.14
N CYS A 64 -0.59 -9.90 -3.52
CA CYS A 64 -0.95 -8.50 -3.29
C CYS A 64 -2.20 -8.13 -4.07
N LEU A 65 -2.27 -8.50 -5.34
CA LEU A 65 -3.42 -8.21 -6.19
C LEU A 65 -4.69 -8.91 -5.68
N GLU A 66 -4.59 -10.16 -5.21
CA GLU A 66 -5.72 -10.87 -4.60
C GLU A 66 -6.14 -10.23 -3.26
N ALA A 67 -5.18 -9.84 -2.43
CA ALA A 67 -5.47 -9.18 -1.17
C ALA A 67 -6.14 -7.81 -1.37
N VAL A 68 -5.72 -7.04 -2.39
CA VAL A 68 -6.38 -5.80 -2.79
C VAL A 68 -7.76 -6.09 -3.37
N HIS A 69 -7.90 -7.12 -4.19
CA HIS A 69 -9.17 -7.54 -4.76
C HIS A 69 -10.23 -7.77 -3.67
N GLU A 70 -9.82 -8.43 -2.59
CA GLU A 70 -10.69 -8.82 -1.49
C GLU A 70 -10.92 -7.71 -0.45
N CYS A 71 -10.17 -6.60 -0.49
CA CYS A 71 -10.23 -5.57 0.54
C CYS A 71 -11.41 -4.59 0.36
N GLN A 72 -11.95 -4.10 1.47
CA GLN A 72 -12.94 -3.01 1.46
C GLN A 72 -12.25 -1.65 1.53
N TYR A 73 -11.11 -1.59 2.21
CA TYR A 73 -10.29 -0.39 2.35
C TYR A 73 -8.88 -0.64 1.84
N PHE A 74 -8.40 0.29 1.02
CA PHE A 74 -7.03 0.34 0.52
C PHE A 74 -6.33 1.54 1.13
N VAL A 75 -5.28 1.30 1.91
CA VAL A 75 -4.44 2.33 2.53
C VAL A 75 -3.11 2.34 1.81
N ASN A 76 -2.71 3.48 1.26
CA ASN A 76 -1.42 3.63 0.59
C ASN A 76 -0.59 4.72 1.25
N ILE A 77 0.61 4.37 1.70
CA ILE A 77 1.57 5.28 2.33
C ILE A 77 2.72 5.55 1.34
N LEU A 78 2.85 6.81 0.94
CA LEU A 78 3.76 7.27 -0.12
C LEU A 78 4.82 8.20 0.44
N ASP A 79 6.06 8.05 0.00
CA ASP A 79 7.20 8.84 0.48
C ASP A 79 8.03 9.50 -0.63
N GLY A 80 7.44 9.65 -1.82
CA GLY A 80 8.07 10.27 -2.99
C GLY A 80 8.86 9.30 -3.87
N ARG A 81 9.00 8.03 -3.46
CA ARG A 81 9.60 6.96 -4.26
C ARG A 81 8.55 6.28 -5.12
N TYR A 82 8.96 5.66 -6.22
CA TYR A 82 8.04 4.89 -7.05
C TYR A 82 7.73 3.48 -6.49
N GLY A 83 8.69 2.86 -5.81
CA GLY A 83 8.58 1.51 -5.23
C GLY A 83 9.24 0.40 -6.08
N TRP A 84 9.21 -0.83 -5.58
CA TRP A 84 9.79 -1.99 -6.25
C TRP A 84 9.02 -2.35 -7.52
N ARG A 85 9.73 -2.53 -8.64
CA ARG A 85 9.20 -2.98 -9.94
C ARG A 85 9.41 -4.50 -10.08
N PRO A 86 8.39 -5.34 -9.84
CA PRO A 86 8.49 -6.77 -10.06
C PRO A 86 8.65 -7.09 -11.55
N PRO A 87 9.27 -8.23 -11.91
CA PRO A 87 9.38 -8.67 -13.30
C PRO A 87 8.04 -9.12 -13.91
N ASP A 88 7.11 -9.57 -13.07
CA ASP A 88 5.75 -9.96 -13.43
C ASP A 88 4.70 -8.94 -12.95
N ALA A 89 3.54 -8.89 -13.60
CA ALA A 89 2.40 -8.04 -13.28
C ALA A 89 1.21 -8.84 -12.74
N GLY A 90 1.47 -10.03 -12.19
CA GLY A 90 0.45 -11.00 -11.77
C GLY A 90 0.03 -11.96 -12.89
N GLY A 91 -0.48 -13.14 -12.49
CA GLY A 91 -0.90 -14.23 -13.36
C GLY A 91 0.21 -14.80 -14.24
N GLY A 92 1.47 -14.56 -13.88
CA GLY A 92 2.64 -14.91 -14.71
C GLY A 92 2.87 -13.99 -15.92
N ALA A 93 2.10 -12.90 -16.07
CA ALA A 93 2.29 -11.95 -17.17
C ALA A 93 3.51 -11.05 -16.91
N ALA A 94 4.29 -10.74 -17.94
CA ALA A 94 5.45 -9.86 -17.83
C ALA A 94 5.03 -8.41 -17.51
N ASN A 95 5.76 -7.74 -16.62
CA ASN A 95 5.58 -6.33 -16.29
C ASN A 95 6.20 -5.41 -17.37
N VAL A 96 5.62 -5.44 -18.58
CA VAL A 96 6.09 -4.66 -19.73
C VAL A 96 5.99 -3.14 -19.53
N ARG A 97 5.08 -2.71 -18.64
CA ARG A 97 4.86 -1.30 -18.28
C ARG A 97 5.84 -0.80 -17.22
N ALA A 98 6.69 -1.68 -16.69
CA ALA A 98 7.63 -1.39 -15.62
C ALA A 98 6.96 -0.72 -14.40
N LEU A 99 5.74 -1.15 -14.05
CA LEU A 99 5.02 -0.59 -12.90
C LEU A 99 5.66 -1.04 -11.59
N SER A 100 5.58 -0.19 -10.57
CA SER A 100 5.82 -0.66 -9.21
C SER A 100 4.66 -1.50 -8.70
N ILE A 101 4.92 -2.40 -7.76
CA ILE A 101 3.85 -3.16 -7.10
C ILE A 101 2.81 -2.24 -6.46
N THR A 102 3.23 -1.11 -5.89
CA THR A 102 2.36 -0.09 -5.31
C THR A 102 1.43 0.55 -6.35
N GLU A 103 1.91 0.80 -7.56
CA GLU A 103 1.05 1.28 -8.64
C GLU A 103 0.08 0.18 -9.10
N MET A 104 0.53 -1.07 -9.27
CA MET A 104 -0.34 -2.19 -9.64
C MET A 104 -1.47 -2.40 -8.61
N GLU A 105 -1.13 -2.39 -7.32
CA GLU A 105 -2.09 -2.43 -6.22
C GLU A 105 -3.08 -1.25 -6.25
N THR A 106 -2.58 -0.05 -6.57
CA THR A 106 -3.44 1.14 -6.69
C THR A 106 -4.39 1.04 -7.88
N GLU A 107 -3.91 0.57 -9.04
CA GLU A 107 -4.75 0.31 -10.22
C GLU A 107 -5.83 -0.72 -9.91
N GLU A 108 -5.50 -1.80 -9.21
CA GLU A 108 -6.46 -2.82 -8.78
C GLU A 108 -7.50 -2.26 -7.80
N ALA A 109 -7.07 -1.49 -6.80
CA ALA A 109 -7.97 -0.84 -5.84
C ALA A 109 -8.92 0.17 -6.52
N VAL A 110 -8.46 0.84 -7.58
CA VAL A 110 -9.30 1.70 -8.42
C VAL A 110 -10.33 0.86 -9.18
N ARG A 111 -9.86 -0.17 -9.89
CA ARG A 111 -10.71 -1.06 -10.69
C ARG A 111 -11.81 -1.73 -9.87
N ARG A 112 -11.52 -2.12 -8.63
CA ARG A 112 -12.48 -2.76 -7.71
C ARG A 112 -13.41 -1.78 -6.99
N GLY A 113 -13.17 -0.49 -7.09
CA GLY A 113 -13.96 0.50 -6.37
C GLY A 113 -13.74 0.45 -4.85
N ALA A 114 -12.59 -0.05 -4.39
CA ALA A 114 -12.26 -0.06 -2.97
C ALA A 114 -12.23 1.36 -2.39
N ARG A 115 -12.51 1.51 -1.09
CA ARG A 115 -12.39 2.80 -0.40
C ARG A 115 -10.91 3.08 -0.19
N ARG A 116 -10.38 4.14 -0.82
CA ARG A 116 -8.94 4.41 -0.87
C ARG A 116 -8.56 5.58 0.04
N LEU A 117 -7.52 5.39 0.85
CA LEU A 117 -6.92 6.39 1.72
C LEU A 117 -5.45 6.53 1.37
N PHE A 118 -5.01 7.73 1.01
CA PHE A 118 -3.63 8.01 0.64
C PHE A 118 -2.98 8.90 1.70
N PHE A 119 -1.83 8.45 2.21
CA PHE A 119 -1.01 9.16 3.18
C PHE A 119 0.32 9.51 2.52
N PHE A 120 0.68 10.79 2.52
CA PHE A 120 1.94 11.25 1.96
C PHE A 120 2.85 11.65 3.12
N ARG A 121 4.05 11.08 3.20
CA ARG A 121 5.06 11.55 4.15
C ARG A 121 5.43 12.97 3.78
N GLU A 122 5.27 13.89 4.74
CA GLU A 122 5.69 15.26 4.57
C GLU A 122 7.20 15.28 4.28
N ALA A 123 7.62 15.98 3.23
CA ALA A 123 9.03 16.15 2.93
C ALA A 123 9.68 16.86 4.14
N SER A 124 10.62 16.21 4.82
CA SER A 124 11.39 16.87 5.85
C SER A 124 12.06 18.10 5.24
N ARG A 125 11.68 19.30 5.71
CA ARG A 125 12.34 20.56 5.32
C ARG A 125 13.85 20.38 5.57
N GLY A 126 14.64 20.20 4.51
CA GLY A 126 16.10 20.12 4.62
C GLY A 126 16.80 18.95 3.93
N THR A 127 16.12 18.09 3.17
CA THR A 127 16.84 17.07 2.36
C THR A 127 16.58 17.32 0.87
N PRO A 128 17.59 17.78 0.09
CA PRO A 128 17.50 17.81 -1.36
C PRO A 128 17.20 16.39 -1.88
N PRO A 129 16.41 16.23 -2.96
CA PRO A 129 15.99 14.92 -3.47
C PRO A 129 17.10 14.20 -4.26
N GLU A 130 18.34 14.25 -3.78
CA GLU A 130 19.48 13.57 -4.37
C GLU A 130 20.27 12.83 -3.29
N ALA A 131 20.65 11.59 -3.63
CA ALA A 131 21.52 10.68 -2.87
C ALA A 131 20.92 9.99 -1.62
N LYS A 132 20.18 8.89 -1.85
CA LYS A 132 20.43 7.59 -1.19
C LYS A 132 20.12 6.42 -2.14
N GLN A 133 20.90 6.35 -3.22
CA GLN A 133 21.08 5.11 -3.98
C GLN A 133 22.06 4.21 -3.21
N GLU A 134 21.59 3.41 -2.25
CA GLU A 134 22.41 2.31 -1.72
C GLU A 134 21.60 1.02 -1.52
N GLY A 135 21.95 0.00 -2.33
CA GLY A 135 21.64 -1.43 -2.24
C GLY A 135 20.18 -1.85 -2.50
N ALA A 136 19.80 -2.63 -3.51
CA ALA A 136 20.51 -3.36 -4.55
C ALA A 136 19.61 -3.44 -5.80
N ASN A 137 20.25 -3.51 -6.97
CA ASN A 137 19.71 -3.48 -8.34
C ASN A 137 19.28 -2.10 -8.89
N ARG A 138 20.18 -1.58 -9.73
CA ARG A 138 20.12 -0.36 -10.53
C ARG A 138 18.89 -0.32 -11.42
N HIS A 139 17.95 0.59 -11.19
CA HIS A 139 17.12 1.16 -12.25
C HIS A 139 16.83 2.64 -11.95
N HIS A 140 16.99 3.46 -12.99
CA HIS A 140 16.95 4.92 -12.99
C HIS A 140 15.50 5.41 -12.80
N GLU A 141 15.24 6.29 -11.81
CA GLU A 141 13.98 7.04 -11.71
C GLU A 141 13.94 8.10 -12.82
N SER A 142 12.85 8.21 -13.57
CA SER A 142 12.68 9.25 -14.61
C SER A 142 11.84 10.43 -14.10
N ALA A 143 11.95 11.59 -14.76
CA ALA A 143 11.13 12.76 -14.45
C ALA A 143 9.62 12.51 -14.64
N ASP A 144 9.25 11.53 -15.46
CA ASP A 144 7.85 11.16 -15.73
C ASP A 144 7.19 10.48 -14.53
N ASP A 145 7.95 9.70 -13.76
CA ASP A 145 7.47 9.01 -12.56
C ASP A 145 6.96 10.02 -11.51
N ARG A 146 7.60 11.19 -11.39
CA ARG A 146 7.19 12.25 -10.45
C ARG A 146 5.90 12.97 -10.86
N ARG A 147 5.69 13.16 -12.17
CA ARG A 147 4.51 13.88 -12.69
C ARG A 147 3.22 13.08 -12.53
N ARG A 148 3.32 11.75 -12.59
CA ARG A 148 2.18 10.82 -12.52
C ARG A 148 1.47 10.85 -11.16
N TRP A 149 2.20 10.96 -10.06
CA TRP A 149 1.61 11.02 -8.71
C TRP A 149 0.89 12.33 -8.41
N GLN A 150 1.32 13.43 -9.02
CA GLN A 150 0.69 14.75 -8.82
C GLN A 150 -0.72 14.83 -9.41
N GLY A 151 -1.03 14.01 -10.42
CA GLY A 151 -2.35 13.95 -11.06
C GLY A 151 -3.33 12.95 -10.43
N ALA A 152 -2.86 12.03 -9.59
CA ALA A 152 -3.67 10.92 -9.05
C ALA A 152 -4.19 11.14 -7.63
N ALA A 153 -3.77 12.22 -6.95
CA ALA A 153 -4.18 12.49 -5.57
C ALA A 153 -5.62 13.06 -5.49
N PRO A 154 -6.57 12.40 -4.81
CA PRO A 154 -7.85 13.01 -4.48
C PRO A 154 -7.67 14.16 -3.47
N LYS A 155 -8.48 15.22 -3.60
CA LYS A 155 -8.43 16.47 -2.80
C LYS A 155 -8.80 16.34 -1.30
N THR A 156 -8.62 15.19 -0.68
CA THR A 156 -8.87 15.02 0.76
C THR A 156 -7.57 14.71 1.47
N VAL A 157 -6.86 15.77 1.84
CA VAL A 157 -5.75 15.73 2.81
C VAL A 157 -6.38 15.68 4.19
N ALA A 158 -6.40 14.52 4.83
CA ALA A 158 -6.60 14.45 6.28
C ALA A 158 -5.23 14.66 6.93
N GLN A 159 -4.98 15.88 7.42
CA GLN A 159 -3.80 16.19 8.23
C GLN A 159 -3.95 15.48 9.60
N LEU A 160 -2.98 14.64 9.96
CA LEU A 160 -2.85 14.14 11.32
C LEU A 160 -1.95 15.11 12.09
N HIS A 161 -2.50 15.71 13.14
CA HIS A 161 -1.80 16.53 14.13
C HIS A 161 -1.06 15.68 15.15
#